data_AF-A0A428Y922-F1
#
_entry.id   AF-A0A428Y922-F1
#
_cell.length_a   1.000
_cell.length_b   1.000
_cell.length_c   1.000
_cell.angle_alpha   90.00
_cell.angle_beta   90.00
_cell.angle_gamma   90.00
#
_symmetry.space_group_name_H-M   'P 1'
#
loop_
_entity.id
_entity.type
_entity.pdbx_description
1 polymer ?
#
loop_
_entity_poly.entity_id
_entity_poly.type
_entity_poly.pdbx_seq_one_letter_code
_entity_poly.pdbx_strand_id
1 'polypeptide(L)'
;MRTHHRGRIRSRFVLAAVIGASTLGLGACAQPAPVGVVEVPPPAATSGTTSASAPVTDAAAAHSPPGTGTSLPRGWKRCVNTAENFSIGYPGTWHTTQIRPEEACAQFHPSRFTIPLDSEYPLTALNAKRVQAAPSRAGTEYERTLLWQQTTVAGRQAVRFETSSTGAGQGLAGTRQYGYVIRLGHGLISIHTTAEPGETRYAAWKTVVNKAVRTLTPAPPGCAPIRPGTGFYEAGRVATVPLTTPVSRCTTISVSDIVDPANPADRCQTFLVGFWPLVNGSLTYTEPVTACGGDRTVLARGVPDKAKFMVLYDVDYIDPDIQKVNFKVWR
;
A
#
# COMPACT_ATOMS: atom_id res chain seq x y z
N MET A 1 -11.07 -37.46 -57.70
CA MET A 1 -12.02 -37.58 -56.57
C MET A 1 -11.61 -36.61 -55.47
N ARG A 2 -12.52 -35.67 -55.14
CA ARG A 2 -12.66 -34.83 -53.93
C ARG A 2 -11.47 -34.02 -53.41
N THR A 3 -11.49 -32.74 -53.80
CA THR A 3 -10.91 -31.59 -53.11
C THR A 3 -11.71 -31.28 -51.83
N HIS A 4 -11.03 -31.15 -50.68
CA HIS A 4 -11.65 -30.71 -49.43
C HIS A 4 -11.51 -29.18 -49.27
N HIS A 5 -12.64 -28.49 -49.38
CA HIS A 5 -12.82 -27.08 -49.03
C HIS A 5 -12.79 -26.89 -47.50
N ARG A 6 -11.87 -26.07 -46.99
CA ARG A 6 -11.92 -25.54 -45.61
C ARG A 6 -12.78 -24.28 -45.58
N GLY A 7 -13.97 -24.38 -44.99
CA GLY A 7 -14.85 -23.25 -44.72
C GLY A 7 -14.33 -22.36 -43.60
N ARG A 8 -14.16 -21.07 -43.88
CA ARG A 8 -13.96 -20.00 -42.90
C ARG A 8 -15.31 -19.60 -42.30
N ILE A 9 -15.49 -19.79 -41.00
CA ILE A 9 -16.60 -19.20 -40.24
C ILE A 9 -16.18 -17.76 -39.88
N ARG A 10 -16.80 -16.77 -40.52
CA ARG A 10 -16.70 -15.36 -40.14
C ARG A 10 -17.85 -15.05 -39.18
N SER A 11 -17.53 -14.92 -37.89
CA SER A 11 -18.47 -14.42 -36.89
C SER A 11 -18.60 -12.90 -37.03
N ARG A 12 -19.81 -12.43 -37.31
CA ARG A 12 -20.18 -11.00 -37.34
C ARG A 12 -20.61 -10.60 -35.93
N PHE A 13 -19.80 -9.83 -35.22
CA PHE A 13 -20.26 -9.08 -34.06
C PHE A 13 -20.90 -7.77 -34.55
N VAL A 14 -22.19 -7.63 -34.25
CA VAL A 14 -22.96 -6.41 -34.41
C VAL A 14 -22.70 -5.54 -33.18
N LEU A 15 -22.06 -4.39 -33.37
CA LEU A 15 -21.93 -3.34 -32.36
C LEU A 15 -23.18 -2.45 -32.46
N ALA A 16 -24.03 -2.47 -31.43
CA ALA A 16 -25.14 -1.52 -31.31
C ALA A 16 -24.63 -0.22 -30.67
N ALA A 17 -25.00 0.90 -31.28
CA ALA A 17 -24.59 2.24 -30.92
C ALA A 17 -25.44 2.85 -29.79
N VAL A 18 -24.73 3.64 -28.98
CA VAL A 18 -25.07 4.82 -28.16
C VAL A 18 -26.44 5.48 -28.44
N ILE A 19 -27.16 5.87 -27.37
CA ILE A 19 -27.89 7.15 -27.19
C ILE A 19 -28.32 7.26 -25.70
N GLY A 20 -28.21 8.47 -25.10
CA GLY A 20 -28.90 8.84 -23.86
C GLY A 20 -28.05 9.72 -22.93
N ALA A 21 -27.82 10.98 -23.27
CA ALA A 21 -28.61 12.15 -22.83
C ALA A 21 -28.10 12.76 -21.51
N SER A 22 -27.26 13.78 -21.64
CA SER A 22 -26.85 14.71 -20.58
C SER A 22 -28.01 15.63 -20.21
N THR A 23 -28.31 15.76 -18.92
CA THR A 23 -29.09 16.88 -18.39
C THR A 23 -28.20 17.76 -17.53
N LEU A 24 -28.05 19.00 -18.01
CA LEU A 24 -27.48 20.13 -17.31
C LEU A 24 -28.47 20.59 -16.23
N GLY A 25 -28.03 20.63 -14.97
CA GLY A 25 -28.74 21.27 -13.87
C GLY A 25 -27.96 22.49 -13.39
N LEU A 26 -28.33 23.66 -13.91
CA LEU A 26 -27.96 24.98 -13.38
C LEU A 26 -28.94 25.35 -12.26
N GLY A 27 -28.41 25.80 -11.12
CA GLY A 27 -29.16 26.47 -10.03
C GLY A 27 -28.15 26.95 -8.99
N ALA A 28 -27.64 28.18 -9.08
CA ALA A 28 -28.23 29.46 -8.67
C ALA A 28 -28.06 29.77 -7.16
N CYS A 29 -27.10 30.68 -6.92
CA CYS A 29 -26.98 31.75 -5.92
C CYS A 29 -27.84 31.78 -4.65
N ALA A 30 -27.17 31.92 -3.50
CA ALA A 30 -27.45 32.82 -2.35
C ALA A 30 -26.59 32.34 -1.15
N GLN A 31 -26.04 33.11 -0.21
CA GLN A 31 -25.69 34.52 0.00
C GLN A 31 -24.89 34.51 1.34
N PRO A 32 -23.89 35.37 1.59
CA PRO A 32 -23.06 35.28 2.80
C PRO A 32 -23.54 36.18 3.96
N ALA A 33 -22.93 35.94 5.14
CA ALA A 33 -22.79 36.79 6.34
C ALA A 33 -23.87 36.60 7.45
N PRO A 34 -23.56 36.78 8.75
CA PRO A 34 -22.65 37.80 9.28
C PRO A 34 -21.57 37.37 10.29
N VAL A 35 -20.57 38.27 10.33
CA VAL A 35 -19.51 38.45 11.31
C VAL A 35 -20.10 38.81 12.67
N GLY A 36 -19.72 38.07 13.72
CA GLY A 36 -19.92 38.42 15.12
C GLY A 36 -18.58 38.79 15.76
N VAL A 37 -18.48 40.05 16.19
CA VAL A 37 -17.38 40.64 16.96
C VAL A 37 -17.65 40.46 18.47
N VAL A 38 -16.64 40.73 19.31
CA VAL A 38 -16.68 41.01 20.77
C VAL A 38 -16.45 39.73 21.61
N GLU A 39 -15.57 39.61 22.61
CA GLU A 39 -14.98 40.52 23.60
C GLU A 39 -13.67 39.92 24.20
N VAL A 40 -12.77 40.78 24.67
CA VAL A 40 -11.51 40.55 25.44
C VAL A 40 -11.44 41.73 26.44
N PRO A 41 -10.77 41.73 27.63
CA PRO A 41 -10.26 40.73 28.60
C PRO A 41 -10.76 41.05 30.07
N PRO A 42 -10.15 40.54 31.18
CA PRO A 42 -8.89 41.09 31.75
C PRO A 42 -7.93 40.04 32.36
N PRO A 43 -6.68 40.43 32.71
CA PRO A 43 -5.68 39.56 33.34
C PRO A 43 -5.77 39.57 34.87
N ALA A 44 -5.36 38.48 35.52
CA ALA A 44 -5.08 38.45 36.94
C ALA A 44 -3.65 37.94 37.20
N ALA A 45 -2.87 38.77 37.89
CA ALA A 45 -1.66 38.42 38.65
C ALA A 45 -2.07 37.51 39.85
N THR A 46 -1.23 36.84 40.64
CA THR A 46 0.14 37.06 41.12
C THR A 46 0.58 35.79 41.90
N SER A 47 1.89 35.58 42.09
CA SER A 47 2.58 34.91 43.23
C SER A 47 2.25 33.42 43.51
N GLY A 48 3.18 32.48 43.64
CA GLY A 48 4.45 32.53 44.36
C GLY A 48 4.34 31.63 45.60
N THR A 49 4.90 30.42 45.56
CA THR A 49 5.23 29.65 46.77
C THR A 49 6.45 28.77 46.51
N THR A 50 7.54 29.18 47.14
CA THR A 50 8.73 28.39 47.46
C THR A 50 8.35 27.23 48.36
N SER A 51 8.81 26.02 48.03
CA SER A 51 9.00 24.95 49.02
C SER A 51 10.19 24.10 48.60
N ALA A 52 11.19 24.11 49.46
CA ALA A 52 12.44 23.38 49.33
C ALA A 52 12.36 22.05 50.09
N SER A 53 12.87 21.02 49.42
CA SER A 53 13.60 19.85 49.94
C SER A 53 12.93 18.85 50.90
N ALA A 54 12.76 17.63 50.37
CA ALA A 54 13.14 16.39 51.06
C ALA A 54 13.76 15.41 50.03
N PRO A 55 14.82 14.65 50.37
CA PRO A 55 15.44 13.71 49.45
C PRO A 55 14.68 12.38 49.52
N VAL A 56 14.02 12.00 48.42
CA VAL A 56 13.52 10.63 48.23
C VAL A 56 14.38 9.97 47.18
N THR A 57 15.27 9.12 47.67
CA THR A 57 16.04 8.15 46.89
C THR A 57 15.07 7.05 46.47
N ASP A 58 14.47 7.19 45.29
CA ASP A 58 13.87 6.06 44.59
C ASP A 58 14.28 6.12 43.12
N ALA A 59 15.00 5.07 42.71
CA ALA A 59 15.39 4.83 41.34
C ALA A 59 14.13 4.60 40.50
N ALA A 60 13.58 5.70 39.97
CA ALA A 60 12.58 5.67 38.93
C ALA A 60 13.21 4.99 37.70
N ALA A 61 12.89 3.70 37.54
CA ALA A 61 13.08 3.00 36.29
C ALA A 61 12.48 3.87 35.17
N ALA A 62 13.33 4.33 34.27
CA ALA A 62 12.93 5.07 33.09
C ALA A 62 11.79 4.30 32.42
N HIS A 63 10.59 4.90 32.43
CA HIS A 63 9.47 4.45 31.63
C HIS A 63 9.92 4.51 30.18
N SER A 64 10.31 3.35 29.65
CA SER A 64 10.54 3.20 28.23
C SER A 64 9.21 3.52 27.54
N PRO A 65 9.17 4.43 26.56
CA PRO A 65 7.96 4.64 25.78
C PRO A 65 7.49 3.28 25.22
N PRO A 66 6.17 3.02 25.12
CA PRO A 66 5.67 1.76 24.61
C PRO A 66 6.32 1.48 23.26
N GLY A 67 7.19 0.48 23.23
CA GLY A 67 7.99 0.17 22.07
C GLY A 67 7.07 0.03 20.86
N THR A 68 7.38 0.78 19.80
CA THR A 68 6.79 0.72 18.46
C THR A 68 7.15 -0.61 17.77
N GLY A 69 6.98 -1.71 18.50
CA GLY A 69 7.48 -3.03 18.22
C GLY A 69 6.63 -3.72 17.16
N THR A 70 6.95 -3.42 15.91
CA THR A 70 6.63 -4.21 14.71
C THR A 70 7.32 -5.59 14.73
N SER A 71 7.68 -6.12 15.90
CA SER A 71 8.32 -7.43 16.03
C SER A 71 7.27 -8.53 15.84
N LEU A 72 7.54 -9.47 14.94
CA LEU A 72 6.69 -10.62 14.74
C LEU A 72 6.74 -11.56 15.97
N PRO A 73 5.63 -12.22 16.32
CA PRO A 73 5.67 -13.29 17.32
C PRO A 73 6.68 -14.39 16.93
N ARG A 74 7.23 -15.10 17.92
CA ARG A 74 8.16 -16.20 17.65
C ARG A 74 7.54 -17.24 16.71
N GLY A 75 8.28 -17.65 15.69
CA GLY A 75 7.83 -18.62 14.68
C GLY A 75 6.88 -18.05 13.62
N TRP A 76 6.67 -16.74 13.57
CA TRP A 76 5.86 -16.09 12.54
C TRP A 76 6.72 -15.57 11.38
N LYS A 77 6.12 -15.51 10.19
CA LYS A 77 6.70 -14.95 8.98
C LYS A 77 5.95 -13.68 8.58
N ARG A 78 6.62 -12.82 7.80
CA ARG A 78 6.01 -11.63 7.21
C ARG A 78 5.54 -11.92 5.80
N CYS A 79 4.31 -11.54 5.49
CA CYS A 79 3.80 -11.46 4.13
C CYS A 79 3.62 -9.98 3.76
N VAL A 80 3.92 -9.61 2.51
CA VAL A 80 3.78 -8.25 2.00
C VAL A 80 2.92 -8.28 0.74
N ASN A 81 1.85 -7.50 0.74
CA ASN A 81 1.07 -7.20 -0.45
C ASN A 81 1.34 -5.75 -0.84
N THR A 82 2.20 -5.56 -1.84
CA THR A 82 2.56 -4.23 -2.34
C THR A 82 1.43 -3.59 -3.13
N ALA A 83 0.61 -4.38 -3.85
CA ALA A 83 -0.52 -3.88 -4.63
C ALA A 83 -1.59 -3.27 -3.71
N GLU A 84 -1.86 -3.94 -2.59
CA GLU A 84 -2.80 -3.49 -1.57
C GLU A 84 -2.12 -2.73 -0.42
N ASN A 85 -0.87 -2.30 -0.58
CA ASN A 85 -0.09 -1.51 0.38
C ASN A 85 -0.26 -1.93 1.86
N PHE A 86 -0.16 -3.23 2.14
CA PHE A 86 -0.12 -3.75 3.51
C PHE A 86 0.91 -4.86 3.69
N SER A 87 1.35 -5.05 4.93
CA SER A 87 2.13 -6.20 5.37
C SER A 87 1.53 -6.78 6.64
N ILE A 88 1.47 -8.11 6.71
CA ILE A 88 0.90 -8.84 7.84
C ILE A 88 1.80 -10.01 8.24
N GLY A 89 1.87 -10.28 9.53
CA GLY A 89 2.48 -11.47 10.10
C GLY A 89 1.51 -12.65 10.11
N TYR A 90 2.03 -13.86 9.90
CA TYR A 90 1.27 -15.10 9.98
C TYR A 90 2.14 -16.24 10.55
N PRO A 91 1.57 -17.33 11.09
CA PRO A 91 2.36 -18.46 11.58
C PRO A 91 3.25 -19.03 10.47
N GLY A 92 4.53 -19.23 10.74
CA GLY A 92 5.52 -19.58 9.71
C GLY A 92 5.37 -20.97 9.10
N THR A 93 4.54 -21.83 9.70
CA THR A 93 4.16 -23.15 9.20
C THR A 93 2.91 -23.12 8.32
N TRP A 94 2.20 -21.99 8.21
CA TRP A 94 1.00 -21.88 7.39
C TRP A 94 1.36 -21.62 5.92
N HIS A 95 0.41 -21.96 5.06
CA HIS A 95 0.49 -21.80 3.62
C HIS A 95 -0.33 -20.62 3.14
N THR A 96 0.11 -20.01 2.04
CA THR A 96 -0.57 -18.93 1.32
C THR A 96 -0.62 -19.27 -0.15
N THR A 97 -1.63 -18.78 -0.86
CA THR A 97 -1.72 -18.87 -2.33
C THR A 97 -2.41 -17.62 -2.87
N GLN A 98 -2.28 -17.38 -4.17
CA GLN A 98 -2.84 -16.22 -4.86
C GLN A 98 -3.05 -16.56 -6.34
N ILE A 99 -4.09 -16.00 -6.98
CA ILE A 99 -4.24 -16.04 -8.44
C ILE A 99 -3.66 -14.77 -9.04
N ARG A 100 -3.94 -13.62 -8.39
CA ARG A 100 -3.53 -12.29 -8.87
C ARG A 100 -2.57 -11.60 -7.89
N PRO A 101 -1.76 -10.63 -8.36
CA PRO A 101 -0.87 -9.86 -7.48
C PRO A 101 -1.61 -9.13 -6.34
N GLU A 102 -2.84 -8.65 -6.57
CA GLU A 102 -3.67 -7.95 -5.59
C GLU A 102 -4.12 -8.87 -4.46
N GLU A 103 -4.15 -10.18 -4.70
CA GLU A 103 -4.54 -11.22 -3.74
C GLU A 103 -3.35 -11.75 -2.94
N ALA A 104 -2.14 -11.25 -3.20
CA ALA A 104 -0.98 -11.63 -2.43
C ALA A 104 -1.25 -11.44 -0.93
N CYS A 105 -0.88 -12.42 -0.11
CA CYS A 105 -1.10 -12.34 1.34
C CYS A 105 -2.56 -12.13 1.76
N ALA A 106 -3.54 -12.50 0.92
CA ALA A 106 -4.95 -12.36 1.26
C ALA A 106 -5.51 -13.55 2.03
N GLN A 107 -4.95 -14.76 1.83
CA GLN A 107 -5.47 -16.01 2.37
C GLN A 107 -4.36 -16.87 2.97
N PHE A 108 -4.62 -17.40 4.16
CA PHE A 108 -3.67 -18.22 4.89
C PHE A 108 -4.38 -19.41 5.54
N HIS A 109 -3.77 -20.58 5.45
CA HIS A 109 -4.34 -21.80 6.04
C HIS A 109 -3.23 -22.75 6.53
N PRO A 110 -3.43 -23.49 7.65
CA PRO A 110 -2.43 -24.45 8.16
C PRO A 110 -2.16 -25.60 7.19
N SER A 111 -3.16 -26.03 6.43
CA SER A 111 -3.01 -27.02 5.34
C SER A 111 -2.80 -26.32 4.01
N ARG A 112 -2.06 -26.96 3.09
CA ARG A 112 -1.93 -26.50 1.71
C ARG A 112 -3.30 -26.46 1.04
N PHE A 113 -3.50 -25.50 0.15
CA PHE A 113 -4.71 -25.32 -0.63
C PHE A 113 -4.37 -24.67 -1.97
N THR A 114 -5.27 -24.81 -2.93
CA THR A 114 -5.21 -24.18 -4.26
C THR A 114 -6.48 -23.38 -4.48
N ILE A 115 -6.41 -22.34 -5.31
CA ILE A 115 -7.58 -21.59 -5.76
C ILE A 115 -7.66 -21.81 -7.27
N PRO A 116 -8.62 -22.62 -7.74
CA PRO A 116 -8.84 -22.77 -9.18
C PRO A 116 -9.14 -21.42 -9.84
N LEU A 117 -8.68 -21.25 -11.07
CA LEU A 117 -9.07 -20.09 -11.88
C LEU A 117 -10.61 -20.09 -12.01
N ASP A 118 -11.22 -18.90 -11.87
CA ASP A 118 -12.67 -18.68 -11.97
C ASP A 118 -13.53 -19.43 -10.93
N SER A 119 -12.96 -19.76 -9.77
CA SER A 119 -13.70 -20.34 -8.64
C SER A 119 -13.98 -19.35 -7.52
N GLU A 120 -14.96 -19.67 -6.68
CA GLU A 120 -15.13 -19.02 -5.38
C GLU A 120 -13.94 -19.34 -4.47
N TYR A 121 -13.56 -18.38 -3.63
CA TYR A 121 -12.46 -18.57 -2.70
C TYR A 121 -12.79 -19.61 -1.63
N PRO A 122 -11.85 -20.52 -1.34
CA PRO A 122 -12.03 -21.45 -0.25
C PRO A 122 -12.11 -20.71 1.09
N LEU A 123 -12.85 -21.28 2.04
CA LEU A 123 -12.81 -20.81 3.42
C LEU A 123 -11.41 -21.07 4.00
N THR A 124 -10.69 -19.99 4.33
CA THR A 124 -9.35 -20.08 4.92
C THR A 124 -9.31 -19.58 6.36
N ALA A 125 -8.31 -20.06 7.09
CA ALA A 125 -8.21 -19.87 8.54
C ALA A 125 -7.86 -18.43 8.93
N LEU A 126 -7.23 -17.68 8.04
CA LEU A 126 -6.95 -16.26 8.19
C LEU A 126 -7.06 -15.59 6.82
N ASN A 127 -7.76 -14.47 6.78
CA ASN A 127 -7.99 -13.66 5.60
C ASN A 127 -7.57 -12.22 5.88
N ALA A 128 -6.97 -11.55 4.90
CA ALA A 128 -6.58 -10.14 4.93
C ALA A 128 -7.00 -9.47 3.62
N LYS A 129 -7.92 -8.49 3.67
CA LYS A 129 -8.38 -7.80 2.46
C LYS A 129 -8.74 -6.35 2.73
N ARG A 130 -8.61 -5.48 1.72
CA ARG A 130 -9.21 -4.15 1.79
C ARG A 130 -10.72 -4.25 1.79
N VAL A 131 -11.34 -3.34 2.54
CA VAL A 131 -12.80 -3.20 2.60
C VAL A 131 -13.18 -1.72 2.54
N GLN A 132 -14.37 -1.43 2.05
CA GLN A 132 -14.89 -0.06 2.00
C GLN A 132 -15.47 0.38 3.35
N ALA A 133 -16.02 -0.57 4.12
CA ALA A 133 -16.65 -0.32 5.41
C ALA A 133 -16.45 -1.49 6.38
N ALA A 134 -16.66 -1.24 7.66
CA ALA A 134 -16.78 -2.30 8.66
C ALA A 134 -18.17 -2.98 8.58
N PRO A 135 -18.32 -4.21 9.09
CA PRO A 135 -19.63 -4.87 9.17
C PRO A 135 -20.65 -4.05 9.97
N SER A 136 -21.92 -4.18 9.60
CA SER A 136 -23.04 -3.53 10.29
C SER A 136 -23.17 -4.03 11.73
N ARG A 137 -23.50 -3.11 12.64
CA ARG A 137 -23.81 -3.45 14.04
C ARG A 137 -25.15 -4.19 14.18
N ALA A 138 -26.13 -3.89 13.32
CA ALA A 138 -27.51 -4.35 13.46
C ALA A 138 -27.78 -5.76 12.88
N GLY A 139 -26.78 -6.39 12.24
CA GLY A 139 -27.01 -7.58 11.40
C GLY A 139 -27.70 -7.22 10.08
N THR A 140 -27.98 -8.24 9.28
CA THR A 140 -28.72 -8.18 7.99
C THR A 140 -29.60 -9.43 7.86
N GLU A 141 -30.37 -9.57 6.77
CA GLU A 141 -31.11 -10.82 6.51
C GLU A 141 -30.18 -12.04 6.28
N TYR A 142 -28.93 -11.81 5.88
CA TYR A 142 -27.95 -12.86 5.59
C TYR A 142 -27.04 -13.19 6.79
N GLU A 143 -26.87 -12.25 7.72
CA GLU A 143 -25.92 -12.38 8.83
C GLU A 143 -26.46 -11.84 10.15
N ARG A 144 -26.28 -12.61 11.22
CA ARG A 144 -26.49 -12.16 12.60
C ARG A 144 -25.19 -11.65 13.19
N THR A 145 -25.18 -10.43 13.69
CA THR A 145 -24.05 -9.88 14.46
C THR A 145 -24.05 -10.46 15.87
N LEU A 146 -22.98 -11.17 16.22
CA LEU A 146 -22.75 -11.76 17.56
C LEU A 146 -21.87 -10.88 18.44
N LEU A 147 -20.93 -10.16 17.83
CA LEU A 147 -20.05 -9.20 18.49
C LEU A 147 -19.84 -8.02 17.56
N TRP A 148 -19.91 -6.81 18.10
CA TRP A 148 -19.49 -5.60 17.44
C TRP A 148 -18.96 -4.63 18.49
N GLN A 149 -17.68 -4.26 18.38
CA GLN A 149 -17.02 -3.46 19.40
C GLN A 149 -15.98 -2.52 18.76
N GLN A 150 -16.10 -1.22 19.03
CA GLN A 150 -15.02 -0.26 18.77
C GLN A 150 -13.86 -0.53 19.72
N THR A 151 -12.64 -0.57 19.19
CA THR A 151 -11.44 -0.89 19.96
C THR A 151 -10.20 -0.26 19.32
N THR A 152 -9.04 -0.45 19.96
CA THR A 152 -7.75 -0.02 19.44
C THR A 152 -6.78 -1.19 19.35
N VAL A 153 -6.06 -1.30 18.24
CA VAL A 153 -5.02 -2.31 18.02
C VAL A 153 -3.71 -1.61 17.68
N ALA A 154 -2.71 -1.74 18.56
CA ALA A 154 -1.42 -1.06 18.41
C ALA A 154 -1.59 0.46 18.15
N GLY A 155 -2.43 1.11 18.96
CA GLY A 155 -2.71 2.56 18.86
C GLY A 155 -3.64 2.97 17.71
N ARG A 156 -4.12 2.05 16.86
CA ARG A 156 -5.00 2.36 15.73
C ARG A 156 -6.45 1.99 16.02
N GLN A 157 -7.37 2.87 15.62
CA GLN A 157 -8.80 2.62 15.70
C GLN A 157 -9.20 1.41 14.85
N ALA A 158 -10.02 0.54 15.44
CA ALA A 158 -10.50 -0.68 14.82
C ALA A 158 -11.92 -1.03 15.28
N VAL A 159 -12.61 -1.85 14.49
CA VAL A 159 -13.86 -2.52 14.87
C VAL A 159 -13.56 -4.01 14.99
N ARG A 160 -13.72 -4.57 16.18
CA ARG A 160 -13.71 -6.02 16.41
C ARG A 160 -15.13 -6.54 16.20
N PHE A 161 -15.27 -7.62 15.44
CA PHE A 161 -16.57 -8.16 15.10
C PHE A 161 -16.61 -9.68 15.14
N GLU A 162 -17.82 -10.21 15.29
CA GLU A 162 -18.14 -11.61 15.07
C GLU A 162 -19.55 -11.69 14.49
N THR A 163 -19.72 -12.42 13.39
CA THR A 163 -21.01 -12.65 12.73
C THR A 163 -21.27 -14.14 12.56
N SER A 164 -22.52 -14.50 12.33
CA SER A 164 -22.98 -15.84 11.97
C SER A 164 -23.92 -15.77 10.78
N SER A 165 -23.70 -16.57 9.75
CA SER A 165 -24.61 -16.69 8.62
C SER A 165 -25.97 -17.23 9.08
N THR A 166 -27.06 -16.69 8.52
CA THR A 166 -28.43 -17.20 8.69
C THR A 166 -28.74 -18.38 7.76
N GLY A 167 -27.91 -18.61 6.74
CA GLY A 167 -28.15 -19.58 5.66
C GLY A 167 -28.97 -19.04 4.49
N ALA A 168 -29.45 -17.79 4.56
CA ALA A 168 -30.18 -17.16 3.45
C ALA A 168 -29.24 -16.66 2.33
N GLY A 169 -27.92 -16.61 2.58
CA GLY A 169 -26.89 -16.16 1.64
C GLY A 169 -26.01 -17.31 1.12
N GLN A 170 -24.77 -16.98 0.72
CA GLN A 170 -23.81 -17.96 0.18
C GLN A 170 -23.23 -18.90 1.26
N GLY A 171 -23.19 -18.48 2.53
CA GLY A 171 -22.65 -19.29 3.62
C GLY A 171 -23.71 -20.16 4.29
N LEU A 172 -23.36 -21.41 4.61
CA LEU A 172 -24.20 -22.32 5.40
C LEU A 172 -24.68 -21.65 6.71
N ALA A 173 -25.90 -21.98 7.14
CA ALA A 173 -26.45 -21.49 8.40
C ALA A 173 -25.52 -21.86 9.56
N GLY A 174 -25.11 -20.85 10.35
CA GLY A 174 -24.18 -21.03 11.47
C GLY A 174 -22.69 -20.88 11.10
N THR A 175 -22.32 -20.66 9.84
CA THR A 175 -20.95 -20.28 9.47
C THR A 175 -20.57 -19.01 10.21
N ARG A 176 -19.46 -19.03 10.96
CA ARG A 176 -19.03 -17.91 11.81
C ARG A 176 -17.85 -17.18 11.19
N GLN A 177 -17.86 -15.87 11.30
CA GLN A 177 -16.73 -15.02 10.93
C GLN A 177 -16.33 -14.15 12.12
N TYR A 178 -15.04 -14.13 12.45
CA TYR A 178 -14.50 -13.30 13.53
C TYR A 178 -13.31 -12.51 13.03
N GLY A 179 -13.25 -11.22 13.35
CA GLY A 179 -12.16 -10.39 12.87
C GLY A 179 -12.10 -8.97 13.39
N TYR A 180 -11.26 -8.21 12.71
CA TYR A 180 -11.06 -6.78 12.91
C TYR A 180 -11.15 -6.07 11.57
N VAL A 181 -11.79 -4.92 11.54
CA VAL A 181 -11.60 -3.92 10.48
C VAL A 181 -10.82 -2.76 11.07
N ILE A 182 -9.64 -2.49 10.53
CA ILE A 182 -8.67 -1.54 11.07
C ILE A 182 -8.23 -0.55 10.00
N ARG A 183 -8.06 0.72 10.39
CA ARG A 183 -7.54 1.76 9.49
C ARG A 183 -6.04 1.58 9.29
N LEU A 184 -5.61 1.58 8.02
CA LEU A 184 -4.21 1.51 7.61
C LEU A 184 -3.94 2.54 6.50
N GLY A 185 -3.25 3.63 6.85
CA GLY A 185 -3.16 4.80 5.99
C GLY A 185 -4.55 5.36 5.70
N HIS A 186 -4.87 5.53 4.42
CA HIS A 186 -6.17 6.06 3.97
C HIS A 186 -7.26 4.97 3.81
N GLY A 187 -6.91 3.68 3.90
CA GLY A 187 -7.85 2.57 3.67
C GLY A 187 -8.23 1.80 4.94
N LEU A 188 -9.24 0.93 4.80
CA LEU A 188 -9.59 -0.07 5.81
C LEU A 188 -9.12 -1.44 5.36
N ILE A 189 -8.60 -2.22 6.31
CA ILE A 189 -8.20 -3.62 6.12
C ILE A 189 -9.03 -4.49 7.06
N SER A 190 -9.64 -5.53 6.52
CA SER A 190 -10.32 -6.58 7.27
C SER A 190 -9.37 -7.76 7.48
N ILE A 191 -9.08 -8.10 8.73
CA ILE A 191 -8.33 -9.29 9.15
C ILE A 191 -9.29 -10.21 9.89
N HIS A 192 -9.62 -11.36 9.33
CA HIS A 192 -10.64 -12.24 9.90
C HIS A 192 -10.36 -13.72 9.66
N THR A 193 -11.10 -14.56 10.37
CA THR A 193 -11.20 -16.01 10.15
C THR A 193 -12.65 -16.35 9.90
N THR A 194 -12.89 -17.33 9.02
CA THR A 194 -14.22 -17.85 8.71
C THR A 194 -14.21 -19.36 8.89
N ALA A 195 -15.27 -19.91 9.48
CA ALA A 195 -15.38 -21.33 9.72
C ALA A 195 -16.83 -21.81 9.59
N GLU A 196 -17.00 -22.97 8.96
CA GLU A 196 -18.28 -23.66 8.86
C GLU A 196 -18.79 -24.12 10.23
N PRO A 197 -20.10 -24.40 10.36
CA PRO A 197 -20.66 -25.00 11.56
C PRO A 197 -19.91 -26.29 11.95
N GLY A 198 -19.52 -26.41 13.21
CA GLY A 198 -18.83 -27.61 13.74
C GLY A 198 -17.31 -27.60 13.62
N GLU A 199 -16.69 -26.61 12.97
CA GLU A 199 -15.23 -26.49 12.93
C GLU A 199 -14.64 -26.23 14.33
N THR A 200 -13.97 -27.25 14.87
CA THR A 200 -13.42 -27.25 16.24
C THR A 200 -12.21 -26.32 16.39
N ARG A 201 -11.53 -25.96 15.30
CA ARG A 201 -10.33 -25.10 15.32
C ARG A 201 -10.65 -23.62 15.31
N TYR A 202 -11.92 -23.22 15.18
CA TYR A 202 -12.32 -21.81 15.08
C TYR A 202 -11.76 -20.95 16.23
N ALA A 203 -11.82 -21.43 17.47
CA ALA A 203 -11.27 -20.72 18.62
C ALA A 203 -9.75 -20.49 18.53
N ALA A 204 -9.00 -21.48 18.02
CA ALA A 204 -7.57 -21.34 17.77
C ALA A 204 -7.28 -20.30 16.67
N TRP A 205 -8.08 -20.29 15.60
CA TRP A 205 -7.94 -19.31 14.52
C TRP A 205 -8.26 -17.88 14.97
N LYS A 206 -9.24 -17.67 15.87
CA LYS A 206 -9.47 -16.36 16.51
C LYS A 206 -8.22 -15.84 17.22
N THR A 207 -7.47 -16.73 17.86
CA THR A 207 -6.19 -16.38 18.52
C THR A 207 -5.13 -15.98 17.51
N VAL A 208 -5.07 -16.64 16.34
CA VAL A 208 -4.18 -16.24 15.24
C VAL A 208 -4.58 -14.86 14.71
N VAL A 209 -5.86 -14.60 14.46
CA VAL A 209 -6.35 -13.28 14.03
C VAL A 209 -5.95 -12.17 15.00
N ASN A 210 -6.11 -12.39 16.31
CA ASN A 210 -5.74 -11.44 17.36
C ASN A 210 -4.25 -11.08 17.35
N LYS A 211 -3.38 -12.03 16.99
CA LYS A 211 -1.94 -11.82 16.85
C LYS A 211 -1.63 -11.14 15.51
N ALA A 212 -2.22 -11.61 14.42
CA ALA A 212 -1.99 -11.10 13.07
C ALA A 212 -2.35 -9.62 12.93
N VAL A 213 -3.50 -9.19 13.45
CA VAL A 213 -3.94 -7.79 13.38
C VAL A 213 -2.94 -6.84 14.06
N ARG A 214 -2.22 -7.28 15.10
CA ARG A 214 -1.19 -6.48 15.78
C ARG A 214 0.09 -6.31 14.95
N THR A 215 0.35 -7.22 14.02
CA THR A 215 1.52 -7.18 13.13
C THR A 215 1.28 -6.40 11.84
N LEU A 216 0.03 -5.98 11.59
CA LEU A 216 -0.36 -5.25 10.39
C LEU A 216 0.39 -3.92 10.32
N THR A 217 1.06 -3.65 9.21
CA THR A 217 1.69 -2.36 8.90
C THR A 217 1.41 -2.00 7.45
N PRO A 218 1.59 -0.73 7.03
CA PRO A 218 1.70 -0.42 5.62
C PRO A 218 2.76 -1.33 4.99
N ALA A 219 2.58 -1.69 3.72
CA ALA A 219 3.66 -2.38 3.02
C ALA A 219 4.89 -1.46 3.07
N PRO A 220 6.11 -1.99 3.28
CA PRO A 220 7.29 -1.21 2.95
C PRO A 220 7.12 -0.76 1.48
N PRO A 221 7.42 0.51 1.17
CA PRO A 221 7.37 0.95 -0.22
C PRO A 221 8.21 -0.03 -1.04
N GLY A 222 7.57 -0.69 -2.00
CA GLY A 222 8.25 -1.62 -2.88
C GLY A 222 9.30 -0.89 -3.72
N CYS A 223 10.19 -1.65 -4.33
CA CYS A 223 10.99 -1.20 -5.46
C CYS A 223 10.03 -0.66 -6.53
N ALA A 224 9.93 0.66 -6.65
CA ALA A 224 8.92 1.30 -7.47
C ALA A 224 9.55 1.99 -8.69
N PRO A 225 8.93 1.88 -9.88
CA PRO A 225 9.17 2.85 -10.94
C PRO A 225 8.86 4.25 -10.44
N ILE A 226 9.76 5.18 -10.75
CA ILE A 226 9.54 6.59 -10.57
C ILE A 226 9.58 7.21 -11.96
N ARG A 227 8.45 7.77 -12.38
CA ARG A 227 8.42 8.66 -13.54
C ARG A 227 8.78 10.06 -13.04
N PRO A 228 9.77 10.73 -13.65
CA PRO A 228 10.01 12.13 -13.34
C PRO A 228 8.80 12.98 -13.69
N GLY A 229 8.60 14.07 -12.96
CA GLY A 229 7.60 15.08 -13.31
C GLY A 229 7.98 15.84 -14.58
N THR A 230 7.06 16.66 -15.10
CA THR A 230 7.26 17.46 -16.32
C THR A 230 8.37 18.51 -16.20
N GLY A 231 8.63 19.02 -14.99
CA GLY A 231 9.75 19.93 -14.72
C GLY A 231 11.13 19.28 -14.76
N PHE A 232 11.24 18.03 -15.22
CA PHE A 232 12.52 17.33 -15.29
C PHE A 232 13.50 17.90 -16.33
N TYR A 233 13.00 18.73 -17.24
CA TYR A 233 13.71 19.21 -18.43
C TYR A 233 13.78 20.76 -18.53
N GLU A 234 13.31 21.50 -17.53
CA GLU A 234 13.37 22.96 -17.56
C GLU A 234 14.81 23.43 -17.26
N ALA A 235 15.47 24.01 -18.27
CA ALA A 235 16.73 24.78 -18.20
C ALA A 235 18.08 24.10 -18.49
N GLY A 236 18.15 23.04 -19.31
CA GLY A 236 19.44 22.44 -19.71
C GLY A 236 20.25 21.90 -18.52
N ARG A 237 19.58 21.72 -17.38
CA ARG A 237 20.05 21.10 -16.15
C ARG A 237 19.07 20.00 -15.84
N VAL A 238 19.59 18.80 -15.74
CA VAL A 238 18.84 17.61 -15.42
C VAL A 238 18.21 17.76 -14.04
N ALA A 239 16.95 17.38 -13.90
CA ALA A 239 16.20 17.57 -12.67
C ALA A 239 16.88 16.98 -11.42
N THR A 240 16.91 17.81 -10.39
CA THR A 240 17.18 17.40 -9.02
C THR A 240 15.89 16.95 -8.35
N VAL A 241 15.34 15.78 -8.73
CA VAL A 241 14.32 15.17 -7.86
C VAL A 241 15.08 14.38 -6.79
N PRO A 242 15.08 14.82 -5.51
CA PRO A 242 15.70 14.05 -4.44
C PRO A 242 14.89 12.77 -4.25
N LEU A 243 15.37 11.68 -4.83
CA LEU A 243 14.76 10.36 -4.66
C LEU A 243 15.34 9.73 -3.41
N THR A 244 14.49 9.49 -2.41
CA THR A 244 14.89 8.76 -1.21
C THR A 244 14.62 7.28 -1.45
N THR A 245 15.66 6.43 -1.42
CA THR A 245 15.44 4.99 -1.51
C THR A 245 14.56 4.53 -0.35
N PRO A 246 13.55 3.69 -0.62
CA PRO A 246 12.71 3.18 0.45
C PRO A 246 13.55 2.33 1.42
N VAL A 247 13.16 2.26 2.70
CA VAL A 247 13.73 1.29 3.65
C VAL A 247 13.33 -0.11 3.18
N SER A 248 14.13 -0.70 2.30
CA SER A 248 13.76 -1.83 1.48
C SER A 248 15.01 -2.50 0.93
N ARG A 249 14.88 -3.66 0.29
CA ARG A 249 16.02 -4.34 -0.36
C ARG A 249 16.36 -3.76 -1.74
N CYS A 250 15.92 -2.55 -2.06
CA CYS A 250 16.09 -1.95 -3.38
C CYS A 250 17.46 -1.29 -3.49
N THR A 251 18.47 -2.09 -3.79
CA THR A 251 19.87 -1.67 -3.84
C THR A 251 20.34 -1.27 -5.24
N THR A 252 19.47 -1.31 -6.25
CA THR A 252 19.85 -1.10 -7.65
C THR A 252 19.02 0.02 -8.27
N ILE A 253 19.65 1.01 -8.91
CA ILE A 253 18.97 2.02 -9.73
C ILE A 253 19.12 1.60 -11.20
N SER A 254 18.03 1.63 -11.95
CA SER A 254 18.04 1.31 -13.38
C SER A 254 17.13 2.22 -14.18
N VAL A 255 17.42 2.33 -15.48
CA VAL A 255 16.59 3.01 -16.47
C VAL A 255 16.11 2.00 -17.51
N SER A 256 14.93 2.27 -18.08
CA SER A 256 14.38 1.52 -19.20
C SER A 256 13.53 2.42 -20.07
N ASP A 257 13.16 1.93 -21.26
CA ASP A 257 12.22 2.59 -22.16
C ASP A 257 12.66 4.00 -22.56
N ILE A 258 13.96 4.16 -22.82
CA ILE A 258 14.59 5.43 -23.21
C ILE A 258 14.21 5.74 -24.65
N VAL A 259 13.63 6.91 -24.86
CA VAL A 259 13.29 7.45 -26.19
C VAL A 259 13.56 8.94 -26.16
N ASP A 260 14.37 9.41 -27.10
CA ASP A 260 14.47 10.83 -27.40
C ASP A 260 13.26 11.25 -28.27
N PRO A 261 12.42 12.20 -27.84
CA PRO A 261 11.26 12.63 -28.62
C PRO A 261 11.58 13.56 -29.78
N ALA A 262 12.70 14.28 -29.74
CA ALA A 262 13.20 15.07 -30.87
C ALA A 262 13.80 14.16 -31.95
N ASN A 263 14.43 13.05 -31.54
CA ASN A 263 14.88 12.00 -32.44
C ASN A 263 14.47 10.60 -31.95
N PRO A 264 13.25 10.13 -32.25
CA PRO A 264 12.76 8.81 -31.78
C PRO A 264 13.57 7.60 -32.25
N ALA A 265 14.45 7.78 -33.24
CA ALA A 265 15.41 6.78 -33.67
C ALA A 265 16.62 6.70 -32.72
N ASP A 266 16.97 7.80 -32.06
CA ASP A 266 17.90 7.78 -30.95
C ASP A 266 17.21 7.26 -29.68
N ARG A 267 17.72 6.12 -29.23
CA ARG A 267 17.26 5.44 -28.03
C ARG A 267 18.35 5.34 -26.99
N CYS A 268 19.52 5.92 -27.23
CA CYS A 268 20.67 5.82 -26.36
C CYS A 268 20.91 7.16 -25.67
N GLN A 269 21.09 7.13 -24.36
CA GLN A 269 21.44 8.32 -23.58
C GLN A 269 22.47 7.92 -22.53
N THR A 270 23.39 8.83 -22.19
CA THR A 270 24.42 8.58 -21.16
C THR A 270 23.94 9.13 -19.84
N PHE A 271 23.89 8.31 -18.80
CA PHE A 271 23.38 8.65 -17.46
C PHE A 271 24.48 8.64 -16.42
N LEU A 272 24.36 9.44 -15.38
CA LEU A 272 25.21 9.42 -14.19
C LEU A 272 24.39 9.72 -12.94
N VAL A 273 24.69 9.04 -11.83
CA VAL A 273 23.88 9.13 -10.59
C VAL A 273 24.69 9.83 -9.51
N GLY A 274 24.19 10.96 -9.00
CA GLY A 274 24.74 11.67 -7.86
C GLY A 274 24.09 11.26 -6.55
N PHE A 275 24.87 10.98 -5.50
CA PHE A 275 24.40 10.59 -4.17
C PHE A 275 24.67 11.66 -3.10
N TRP A 276 23.75 11.76 -2.12
CA TRP A 276 23.92 12.51 -0.87
C TRP A 276 24.36 11.58 0.30
N PRO A 277 24.95 12.10 1.40
CA PRO A 277 25.25 13.51 1.68
C PRO A 277 26.39 14.05 0.82
N LEU A 278 26.51 15.37 0.76
CA LEU A 278 27.59 16.03 0.05
C LEU A 278 28.93 15.70 0.73
N VAL A 279 29.88 15.19 -0.03
CA VAL A 279 31.27 15.04 0.41
C VAL A 279 31.99 16.33 0.00
N ASN A 280 32.50 17.09 0.98
CA ASN A 280 33.15 18.39 0.73
C ASN A 280 32.25 19.39 -0.03
N GLY A 281 30.94 19.39 0.24
CA GLY A 281 29.99 20.29 -0.42
C GLY A 281 29.62 19.89 -1.85
N SER A 282 30.10 18.75 -2.36
CA SER A 282 29.75 18.21 -3.69
C SER A 282 29.09 16.84 -3.62
N LEU A 283 28.25 16.51 -4.60
CA LEU A 283 27.67 15.18 -4.75
C LEU A 283 28.75 14.18 -5.19
N THR A 284 28.63 12.93 -4.74
CA THR A 284 29.43 11.83 -5.28
C THR A 284 28.70 11.22 -6.47
N TYR A 285 29.34 11.21 -7.64
CA TYR A 285 28.74 10.69 -8.87
C TYR A 285 29.25 9.28 -9.20
N THR A 286 28.40 8.48 -9.84
CA THR A 286 28.84 7.26 -10.55
C THR A 286 29.61 7.63 -11.80
N GLU A 287 30.34 6.66 -12.35
CA GLU A 287 30.79 6.73 -13.75
C GLU A 287 29.58 6.90 -14.70
N PRO A 288 29.75 7.60 -15.82
CA PRO A 288 28.74 7.68 -16.87
C PRO A 288 28.41 6.28 -17.44
N VAL A 289 27.12 6.03 -17.65
CA VAL A 289 26.59 4.77 -18.18
C VAL A 289 25.68 5.06 -19.36
N THR A 290 26.07 4.64 -20.55
CA THR A 290 25.21 4.67 -21.72
C THR A 290 24.14 3.59 -21.62
N ALA A 291 22.88 4.00 -21.70
CA ALA A 291 21.72 3.12 -21.70
C ALA A 291 20.92 3.33 -22.98
N CYS A 292 20.57 2.22 -23.64
CA CYS A 292 19.80 2.23 -24.87
C CYS A 292 18.43 1.61 -24.66
N GLY A 293 17.40 2.14 -25.34
CA GLY A 293 16.01 1.72 -25.19
C GLY A 293 15.77 0.26 -25.61
N GLY A 294 14.79 -0.37 -24.95
CA GLY A 294 14.40 -1.77 -25.18
C GLY A 294 14.71 -2.67 -24.00
N ASP A 295 15.85 -2.43 -23.33
CA ASP A 295 16.30 -3.22 -22.18
C ASP A 295 16.51 -2.35 -20.93
N ARG A 296 16.65 -3.03 -19.79
CA ARG A 296 16.96 -2.39 -18.50
C ARG A 296 18.47 -2.21 -18.35
N THR A 297 18.91 -0.98 -18.16
CA THR A 297 20.32 -0.67 -17.85
C THR A 297 20.49 -0.27 -16.39
N VAL A 298 21.45 -0.90 -15.71
CA VAL A 298 21.77 -0.59 -14.30
C VAL A 298 22.69 0.61 -14.25
N LEU A 299 22.27 1.64 -13.52
CA LEU A 299 23.05 2.86 -13.32
C LEU A 299 23.89 2.81 -12.04
N ALA A 300 23.36 2.19 -10.97
CA ALA A 300 24.05 2.05 -9.70
C ALA A 300 23.62 0.79 -8.97
N ARG A 301 24.52 0.22 -8.16
CA ARG A 301 24.30 -0.94 -7.28
C ARG A 301 24.72 -0.61 -5.86
N GLY A 302 24.25 -1.41 -4.90
CA GLY A 302 24.59 -1.24 -3.49
C GLY A 302 24.06 0.07 -2.88
N VAL A 303 22.98 0.63 -3.45
CA VAL A 303 22.42 1.90 -2.98
C VAL A 303 21.90 1.73 -1.54
N PRO A 304 22.39 2.52 -0.57
CA PRO A 304 21.97 2.40 0.83
C PRO A 304 20.48 2.71 1.02
N ASP A 305 19.89 2.17 2.09
CA ASP A 305 18.54 2.54 2.53
C ASP A 305 18.47 4.03 2.86
N LYS A 306 17.38 4.70 2.44
CA LYS A 306 17.16 6.15 2.60
C LYS A 306 18.21 7.03 1.92
N ALA A 307 19.06 6.48 1.05
CA ALA A 307 19.95 7.27 0.23
C ALA A 307 19.12 8.25 -0.61
N LYS A 308 19.49 9.53 -0.57
CA LYS A 308 19.00 10.49 -1.53
C LYS A 308 19.90 10.41 -2.77
N PHE A 309 19.33 10.46 -3.96
CA PHE A 309 20.10 10.51 -5.20
C PHE A 309 19.42 11.35 -6.28
N MET A 310 20.24 11.83 -7.23
CA MET A 310 19.86 12.56 -8.44
C MET A 310 20.36 11.77 -9.64
N VAL A 311 19.58 11.66 -10.70
CA VAL A 311 20.04 11.07 -11.95
C VAL A 311 20.21 12.19 -12.97
N LEU A 312 21.43 12.33 -13.47
CA LEU A 312 21.84 13.21 -14.54
C LEU A 312 21.91 12.39 -15.84
N TYR A 313 21.61 12.97 -17.00
CA TYR A 313 21.89 12.35 -18.30
C TYR A 313 22.39 13.43 -19.26
N ASP A 314 23.29 13.04 -20.15
CA ASP A 314 23.95 13.91 -21.12
C ASP A 314 23.05 14.07 -22.36
N VAL A 315 22.81 15.31 -22.78
CA VAL A 315 22.03 15.61 -23.99
C VAL A 315 22.91 16.44 -24.90
N ASP A 316 23.25 15.89 -26.07
CA ASP A 316 24.13 16.53 -27.04
C ASP A 316 23.50 17.76 -27.73
N TYR A 317 22.21 18.05 -27.47
CA TYR A 317 21.48 19.18 -28.05
C TYR A 317 20.53 19.81 -27.03
N ILE A 318 20.64 21.13 -26.86
CA ILE A 318 19.65 21.94 -26.14
C ILE A 318 18.48 22.18 -27.10
N ASP A 319 17.59 21.21 -27.21
CA ASP A 319 16.28 21.36 -27.87
C ASP A 319 15.20 21.50 -26.77
N PRO A 320 14.28 22.49 -26.83
CA PRO A 320 13.26 22.71 -25.80
C PRO A 320 12.24 21.57 -25.60
N ASP A 321 12.21 20.54 -26.45
CA ASP A 321 11.22 19.46 -26.35
C ASP A 321 11.54 18.40 -25.28
N ILE A 322 10.51 18.00 -24.53
CA ILE A 322 10.58 17.13 -23.34
C ILE A 322 10.91 15.67 -23.73
N GLN A 323 12.00 15.08 -23.21
CA GLN A 323 12.25 13.63 -23.35
C GLN A 323 11.35 12.76 -22.45
N LYS A 324 11.17 11.48 -22.80
CA LYS A 324 10.42 10.51 -21.95
C LYS A 324 11.35 9.41 -21.45
N VAL A 325 11.71 9.47 -20.17
CA VAL A 325 12.54 8.45 -19.50
C VAL A 325 11.81 7.83 -18.31
N ASN A 326 11.87 6.51 -18.17
CA ASN A 326 11.33 5.80 -17.00
C ASN A 326 12.48 5.32 -16.10
N PHE A 327 12.45 5.73 -14.83
CA PHE A 327 13.39 5.23 -13.83
C PHE A 327 12.73 4.13 -12.99
N LYS A 328 13.49 3.11 -12.62
CA LYS A 328 13.05 2.06 -11.70
C LYS A 328 14.17 1.73 -10.72
N VAL A 329 13.85 1.77 -9.43
CA VAL A 329 14.74 1.21 -8.38
C VAL A 329 14.35 -0.25 -8.19
N TRP A 330 15.30 -1.18 -8.23
CA TRP A 330 15.11 -2.62 -8.17
C TRP A 330 15.93 -3.27 -7.04
N ARG A 331 15.63 -4.53 -6.77
CA ARG A 331 16.44 -5.46 -5.97
C ARG A 331 17.52 -6.10 -6.84
#